data_AF-A0A4S8ICE4-F1
#
_entry.id   AF-A0A4S8ICE4-F1
#
_cell.length_a   1.000
_cell.length_b   1.000
_cell.length_c   1.000
_cell.angle_alpha   90.00
_cell.angle_beta   90.00
_cell.angle_gamma   90.00
#
_symmetry.space_group_name_H-M   'P 1'
#
loop_
_entity.id
_entity.type
_entity.pdbx_description
1 polymer ?
#
loop_
_entity_poly.entity_id
_entity_poly.type
_entity_poly.pdbx_seq_one_letter_code
_entity_poly.pdbx_strand_id
1 'polypeptide(L)'
;MSRDPLVVGNVVGDVLDPFVRSATMRVSYGNKELTNGCELKPSMVAVEPRVEIKGRNSRILYTLVMVDPDAPSPSNPTKKEYLHWLVTDIPETSNASYGNEIVSYESPRPTAGIHRFVFILFRQSVCQTIKLIKTLAPQAHAQNANRCPTDVKDANHCRIVLLHVLQSYQFQWHTK
;
A
#
# COMPACT_ATOMS: atom_id res chain seq x y z
N MET A 1 -5.73 24.13 15.02
CA MET A 1 -6.22 22.76 14.73
C MET A 1 -5.42 22.21 13.57
N SER A 2 -4.52 21.26 13.81
CA SER A 2 -3.69 20.66 12.76
C SER A 2 -4.58 19.79 11.87
N ARG A 3 -4.79 20.18 10.61
CA ARG A 3 -5.51 19.35 9.63
C ARG A 3 -4.71 18.07 9.39
N ASP A 4 -5.36 16.90 9.42
CA ASP A 4 -4.69 15.62 9.20
C ASP A 4 -4.09 15.61 7.78
N PRO A 5 -2.77 15.38 7.61
CA PRO A 5 -2.12 15.39 6.29
C PRO A 5 -2.75 14.42 5.28
N LEU A 6 -3.37 13.33 5.74
CA LEU A 6 -4.02 12.33 4.87
C LEU A 6 -5.35 12.83 4.30
N VAL A 7 -6.00 13.72 5.04
CA VAL A 7 -7.19 14.45 4.58
C VAL A 7 -6.78 15.58 3.64
N VAL A 8 -5.70 16.30 3.94
CA VAL A 8 -5.16 17.35 3.06
C VAL A 8 -4.67 16.78 1.72
N GLY A 9 -4.11 15.56 1.73
CA GLY A 9 -3.66 14.83 0.54
C GLY A 9 -4.76 14.10 -0.25
N ASN A 10 -6.03 14.24 0.16
CA ASN A 10 -7.19 13.50 -0.36
C ASN A 10 -7.04 11.97 -0.36
N VAL A 11 -6.10 11.43 0.42
CA VAL A 11 -5.94 9.97 0.55
C VAL A 11 -7.13 9.40 1.32
N VAL A 12 -7.50 10.06 2.42
CA VAL A 12 -8.82 9.86 3.04
C VAL A 12 -9.85 10.57 2.17
N GLY A 13 -10.81 9.83 1.63
CA GLY A 13 -11.73 10.29 0.61
C GLY A 13 -11.54 9.53 -0.70
N ASP A 14 -10.38 9.66 -1.36
CA ASP A 14 -10.16 8.98 -2.65
C ASP A 14 -9.91 7.48 -2.46
N VAL A 15 -9.04 7.11 -1.52
CA VAL A 15 -8.52 5.74 -1.33
C VAL A 15 -9.11 5.09 -0.08
N LEU A 16 -9.17 5.85 1.02
CA LEU A 16 -9.50 5.33 2.34
C LEU A 16 -10.71 6.05 2.93
N ASP A 17 -11.58 5.32 3.62
CA ASP A 17 -12.57 5.94 4.49
C ASP A 17 -11.88 6.52 5.75
N PRO A 18 -12.49 7.52 6.42
CA PRO A 18 -11.97 8.03 7.69
C PRO A 18 -11.75 6.90 8.71
N PHE A 19 -10.58 6.88 9.35
CA PHE A 19 -10.17 5.79 10.23
C PHE A 19 -9.43 6.30 11.47
N VAL A 20 -9.35 5.44 12.51
CA VAL A 20 -8.56 5.71 13.72
C VAL A 20 -7.22 5.00 13.63
N ARG A 21 -6.14 5.78 13.58
CA ARG A 21 -4.75 5.27 13.61
C ARG A 21 -4.51 4.53 14.93
N SER A 22 -4.20 3.23 14.86
CA SER A 22 -3.90 2.40 16.04
C SER A 22 -2.61 1.56 15.94
N ALA A 23 -1.85 1.70 14.84
CA ALA A 23 -0.49 1.17 14.71
C ALA A 23 0.44 2.26 14.16
N THR A 24 1.75 2.10 14.36
CA THR A 24 2.76 3.02 13.84
C THR A 24 3.65 2.27 12.87
N MET A 25 3.60 2.67 11.61
CA MET A 25 4.47 2.20 10.55
C MET A 25 5.57 3.24 10.29
N ARG A 26 6.76 2.79 9.90
CA ARG A 26 7.82 3.65 9.35
C ARG A 26 8.27 3.09 8.02
N VAL A 27 8.23 3.93 6.99
CA VAL A 27 8.69 3.57 5.65
C VAL A 27 9.98 4.34 5.38
N SER A 28 11.00 3.68 4.85
CA SER A 28 12.26 4.33 4.49
C SER A 28 12.88 3.74 3.23
N TYR A 29 13.30 4.61 2.32
CA TYR A 29 14.14 4.24 1.18
C TYR A 29 15.60 4.60 1.49
N GLY A 30 16.43 3.59 1.73
CA GLY A 30 17.79 3.77 2.26
C GLY A 30 17.77 4.54 3.58
N ASN A 31 18.50 5.66 3.64
CA ASN A 31 18.57 6.51 4.84
C ASN A 31 17.45 7.57 4.92
N LYS A 32 16.55 7.63 3.93
CA LYS A 32 15.46 8.61 3.89
C LYS A 32 14.19 7.99 4.46
N GLU A 33 13.83 8.38 5.67
CA GLU A 33 12.49 8.12 6.22
C GLU A 33 11.46 8.97 5.49
N LEU A 34 10.32 8.35 5.24
CA LEU A 34 9.24 8.90 4.48
C LEU A 34 8.28 9.70 5.37
N THR A 35 7.91 10.89 4.93
CA THR A 35 6.87 11.73 5.54
C THR A 35 5.83 12.13 4.51
N ASN A 36 4.62 12.48 4.94
CA ASN A 36 3.58 12.96 4.03
C ASN A 36 4.07 14.18 3.22
N GLY A 37 3.88 14.11 1.91
CA GLY A 37 4.29 15.15 0.95
C GLY A 37 5.77 15.13 0.58
N CYS A 38 6.56 14.13 1.00
CA CYS A 38 7.95 14.05 0.57
C CYS A 38 8.05 13.77 -0.93
N GLU A 39 9.06 14.37 -1.57
CA GLU A 39 9.40 14.04 -2.95
C GLU A 39 10.49 12.96 -3.03
N LEU A 40 10.32 12.00 -3.94
CA LEU A 40 11.26 10.89 -4.15
C LEU A 40 11.72 10.84 -5.60
N LYS A 41 13.03 10.68 -5.79
CA LYS A 41 13.62 10.48 -7.12
C LYS A 41 13.37 9.04 -7.59
N PRO A 42 13.21 8.79 -8.90
CA PRO A 42 13.05 7.43 -9.44
C PRO A 42 14.13 6.45 -8.97
N SER A 43 15.39 6.90 -8.87
CA SER A 43 16.50 6.08 -8.40
C SER A 43 16.38 5.65 -6.94
N MET A 44 15.69 6.43 -6.10
CA MET A 44 15.48 6.09 -4.70
C MET A 44 14.42 5.00 -4.51
N VAL A 45 13.47 4.88 -5.44
CA VAL A 45 12.34 3.95 -5.37
C VAL A 45 12.49 2.75 -6.30
N ALA A 46 13.70 2.55 -6.85
CA ALA A 46 14.01 1.44 -7.74
C ALA A 46 13.93 0.07 -7.04
N VAL A 47 14.18 0.05 -5.73
CA VAL A 47 14.13 -1.13 -4.84
C VAL A 47 13.07 -0.85 -3.77
N GLU A 48 12.45 -1.91 -3.24
CA GLU A 48 11.44 -1.82 -2.20
C GLU A 48 11.93 -1.05 -0.95
N PRO A 49 11.05 -0.28 -0.29
CA PRO A 49 11.42 0.39 0.94
C PRO A 49 11.47 -0.57 2.12
N ARG A 50 12.27 -0.22 3.13
CA ARG A 50 12.18 -0.86 4.44
C ARG A 50 10.94 -0.34 5.16
N VAL A 51 10.04 -1.24 5.51
CA VAL A 51 8.78 -0.93 6.22
C VAL A 51 8.79 -1.58 7.59
N GLU A 52 9.00 -0.79 8.65
CA GLU A 52 8.98 -1.24 10.04
C GLU A 52 7.59 -1.02 10.66
N ILE A 53 7.12 -1.99 11.44
CA ILE A 53 5.88 -1.89 12.21
C ILE A 53 6.23 -1.84 13.70
N LYS A 54 5.99 -0.69 14.32
CA LYS A 54 6.18 -0.53 15.77
C LYS A 54 5.00 -1.12 16.52
N GLY A 55 5.29 -1.76 17.65
CA GLY A 55 4.31 -2.25 18.60
C GLY A 55 4.98 -3.02 19.71
N ARG A 56 4.25 -3.94 20.35
CA ARG A 56 4.76 -4.72 21.49
C ARG A 56 4.36 -6.20 21.45
N ASN A 57 3.48 -6.60 20.53
CA ASN A 57 2.90 -7.93 20.51
C ASN A 57 3.08 -8.60 19.15
N SER A 58 4.13 -9.40 19.00
CA SER A 58 4.45 -10.15 17.77
C SER A 58 3.40 -11.19 17.35
N ARG A 59 2.37 -11.47 18.17
CA ARG A 59 1.23 -12.31 17.77
C ARG A 59 0.23 -11.55 16.89
N ILE A 60 0.29 -10.22 16.90
CA ILE A 60 -0.51 -9.39 16.01
C ILE A 60 0.19 -9.40 14.64
N LEU A 61 -0.55 -9.76 13.61
CA LEU A 61 -0.07 -9.77 12.24
C LEU A 61 -0.66 -8.59 11.47
N TYR A 62 0.06 -8.13 10.46
CA TYR A 62 -0.33 -7.02 9.61
C TYR A 62 -0.16 -7.35 8.13
N THR A 63 -0.99 -6.71 7.31
CA THR A 63 -0.89 -6.70 5.86
C THR A 63 -0.51 -5.29 5.40
N LEU A 64 0.53 -5.20 4.57
CA LEU A 64 0.99 -3.99 3.92
C LEU A 64 0.53 -4.00 2.47
N VAL A 65 -0.02 -2.86 2.03
CA VAL A 65 -0.43 -2.62 0.65
C VAL A 65 0.22 -1.33 0.17
N MET A 66 0.78 -1.31 -1.04
CA MET A 66 1.20 -0.08 -1.73
C MET A 66 0.38 0.10 -2.99
N VAL A 67 -0.32 1.23 -3.12
CA VAL A 67 -1.17 1.54 -4.28
C VAL A 67 -0.88 2.92 -4.88
N ASP A 68 -1.20 3.05 -6.16
CA ASP A 68 -1.25 4.31 -6.90
C ASP A 68 -2.70 4.59 -7.36
N PRO A 69 -3.41 5.54 -6.71
CA PRO A 69 -4.78 5.90 -7.06
C PRO A 69 -4.88 6.85 -8.26
N ASP A 70 -3.73 7.28 -8.80
CA ASP A 70 -3.65 8.25 -9.87
C ASP A 70 -3.26 7.60 -11.21
N ALA A 71 -3.15 6.27 -11.29
CA ALA A 71 -2.77 5.57 -12.52
C ALA A 71 -3.85 5.63 -13.63
N PRO A 72 -3.49 5.84 -14.92
CA PRO A 72 -2.15 6.15 -15.44
C PRO A 72 -1.76 7.62 -15.34
N SER A 73 -2.70 8.52 -15.03
CA SER A 73 -2.42 9.93 -14.73
C SER A 73 -3.48 10.50 -13.78
N PRO A 74 -3.15 11.45 -12.89
CA PRO A 74 -4.11 12.01 -11.92
C PRO A 74 -5.33 12.65 -12.59
N SER A 75 -5.16 13.20 -13.79
CA SER A 75 -6.23 13.84 -14.57
C SER A 75 -7.18 12.84 -15.25
N ASN A 76 -6.74 11.60 -15.48
CA ASN A 76 -7.53 10.56 -16.11
C ASN A 76 -7.18 9.19 -15.50
N PRO A 77 -7.58 8.94 -14.24
CA PRO A 77 -7.09 7.78 -13.48
C PRO A 77 -7.93 6.54 -13.79
N THR A 78 -7.92 6.08 -15.04
CA THR A 78 -8.73 4.93 -15.51
C THR A 78 -8.23 3.57 -15.03
N LYS A 79 -7.01 3.50 -14.47
CA LYS A 79 -6.40 2.29 -13.92
C LYS A 79 -6.26 2.34 -12.40
N LYS A 80 -6.92 3.30 -11.74
CA LYS A 80 -6.94 3.36 -10.29
C LYS A 80 -7.75 2.18 -9.72
N GLU A 81 -7.35 1.57 -8.61
CA GLU A 81 -6.09 1.77 -7.86
C GLU A 81 -5.04 0.76 -8.33
N TYR A 82 -3.85 1.20 -8.74
CA TYR A 82 -2.82 0.28 -9.24
C TYR A 82 -2.00 -0.30 -8.08
N LEU A 83 -2.04 -1.62 -7.92
CA LEU A 83 -1.33 -2.33 -6.85
C LEU A 83 0.16 -2.49 -7.19
N HIS A 84 1.02 -1.85 -6.39
CA HIS A 84 2.48 -1.90 -6.51
C HIS A 84 3.14 -2.94 -5.62
N TRP A 85 2.58 -3.22 -4.43
CA TRP A 85 3.19 -4.15 -3.48
C TRP A 85 2.15 -4.69 -2.50
N LEU A 86 2.21 -5.99 -2.18
CA LEU A 86 1.33 -6.63 -1.20
C LEU A 86 2.12 -7.65 -0.38
N VAL A 87 2.19 -7.43 0.93
CA VAL A 87 2.84 -8.33 1.88
C VAL A 87 1.89 -8.62 3.04
N THR A 88 1.65 -9.89 3.33
CA THR A 88 0.77 -10.34 4.43
C THR A 88 1.58 -10.91 5.58
N ASP A 89 0.91 -11.22 6.68
CA ASP A 89 1.46 -11.96 7.82
C ASP A 89 2.71 -11.32 8.43
N ILE A 90 2.85 -9.99 8.35
CA ILE A 90 3.98 -9.26 8.93
C ILE A 90 3.77 -9.18 10.45
N PRO A 91 4.67 -9.75 11.28
CA PRO A 91 4.56 -9.63 12.72
C PRO A 91 4.71 -8.18 13.18
N GLU A 92 3.87 -7.76 14.12
CA GLU A 92 4.12 -6.54 14.89
C GLU A 92 5.51 -6.60 15.53
N THR A 93 6.20 -5.46 15.64
CA THR A 93 7.62 -5.35 16.07
C THR A 93 8.66 -5.81 15.04
N SER A 94 8.23 -6.15 13.83
CA SER A 94 9.11 -6.56 12.74
C SER A 94 9.05 -5.58 11.56
N ASN A 95 9.53 -6.03 10.39
CA ASN A 95 9.45 -5.31 9.14
C ASN A 95 8.92 -6.22 8.01
N ALA A 96 8.55 -5.62 6.88
CA ALA A 96 7.92 -6.33 5.75
C ALA A 96 8.71 -7.55 5.24
N SER A 97 10.04 -7.62 5.42
CA SER A 97 10.85 -8.77 5.03
C SER A 97 10.52 -10.06 5.80
N TYR A 98 9.80 -9.95 6.92
CA TYR A 98 9.35 -11.10 7.72
C TYR A 98 7.92 -11.52 7.42
N GLY A 99 7.23 -10.80 6.52
CA GLY A 99 5.93 -11.19 6.03
C GLY A 99 6.01 -12.16 4.85
N ASN A 100 4.85 -12.50 4.33
CA ASN A 100 4.66 -13.29 3.13
C ASN A 100 4.35 -12.35 1.95
N GLU A 101 5.29 -12.22 1.01
CA GLU A 101 5.09 -11.38 -0.17
C GLU A 101 4.13 -12.08 -1.16
N ILE A 102 2.97 -11.46 -1.40
CA ILE A 102 1.93 -11.96 -2.30
C ILE A 102 2.05 -11.33 -3.69
N VAL A 103 2.35 -10.03 -3.74
CA VAL A 103 2.64 -9.29 -4.97
C VAL A 103 3.96 -8.59 -4.75
N SER A 104 4.96 -8.95 -5.55
CA SER A 104 6.30 -8.36 -5.47
C SER A 104 6.30 -6.89 -5.81
N TYR A 105 7.21 -6.15 -5.17
CA TYR A 105 7.33 -4.72 -5.34
C TYR A 105 7.59 -4.34 -6.80
N GLU A 106 6.69 -3.54 -7.36
CA GLU A 106 6.85 -2.92 -8.66
C GLU A 106 7.25 -1.45 -8.48
N SER A 107 8.47 -1.09 -8.90
CA SER A 107 8.97 0.29 -8.78
C SER A 107 8.01 1.30 -9.44
N PRO A 108 7.65 2.42 -8.77
CA PRO A 108 6.91 3.52 -9.38
C PRO A 108 7.52 4.02 -10.68
N ARG A 109 6.73 4.02 -11.77
CA ARG A 109 7.12 4.55 -13.09
C ARG A 109 6.00 5.37 -13.73
N PRO A 110 5.49 6.42 -13.05
CA PRO A 110 4.48 7.29 -13.63
C PRO A 110 5.01 7.94 -14.92
N THR A 111 4.15 8.07 -15.93
CA THR A 111 4.50 8.64 -17.23
C THR A 111 3.95 10.04 -17.43
N ALA A 112 2.96 10.46 -16.63
CA ALA A 112 2.33 11.77 -16.73
C ALA A 112 1.75 12.25 -15.39
N GLY A 113 2.01 13.50 -15.04
CA GLY A 113 1.49 14.12 -13.82
C GLY A 113 2.19 13.66 -12.54
N ILE A 114 1.72 14.18 -11.41
CA ILE A 114 2.26 13.90 -10.07
C ILE A 114 1.38 12.84 -9.42
N HIS A 115 1.90 11.62 -9.28
CA HIS A 115 1.16 10.50 -8.67
C HIS A 115 1.37 10.47 -7.17
N ARG A 116 0.32 10.05 -6.45
CA ARG A 116 0.37 9.71 -5.03
C ARG A 116 0.65 8.22 -4.89
N PHE A 117 1.70 7.87 -4.17
CA PHE A 117 1.94 6.48 -3.76
C PHE A 117 1.55 6.33 -2.31
N VAL A 118 0.62 5.41 -2.04
CA VAL A 118 0.01 5.24 -0.73
C VAL A 118 0.39 3.88 -0.17
N PHE A 119 1.13 3.88 0.95
CA PHE A 119 1.33 2.69 1.77
C PHE A 119 0.20 2.58 2.77
N ILE A 120 -0.47 1.44 2.86
CA ILE A 120 -1.59 1.20 3.76
C ILE A 120 -1.24 -0.02 4.62
N LEU A 121 -1.39 0.11 5.93
CA LEU A 121 -1.20 -0.99 6.86
C LEU A 121 -2.53 -1.42 7.47
N PHE A 122 -2.82 -2.72 7.41
CA PHE A 122 -4.02 -3.34 7.96
C PHE A 122 -3.65 -4.34 9.04
N ARG A 123 -4.39 -4.35 10.15
CA ARG A 123 -4.21 -5.38 11.19
C ARG A 123 -5.01 -6.63 10.85
N GLN A 124 -4.38 -7.79 10.89
CA GLN A 124 -5.04 -9.07 10.66
C GLN A 124 -5.78 -9.53 11.92
N SER A 125 -7.03 -9.97 11.72
CA SER A 125 -7.81 -10.67 12.74
C SER A 125 -7.57 -12.17 12.63
N VAL A 126 -7.46 -12.86 13.77
CA VAL A 126 -6.91 -14.22 13.93
C VAL A 126 -7.65 -15.33 13.14
N CYS A 127 -8.81 -15.07 12.51
CA CYS A 127 -9.66 -16.14 11.98
C CYS A 127 -10.10 -16.01 10.51
N GLN A 128 -9.36 -15.31 9.66
CA GLN A 128 -9.53 -15.50 8.21
C GLN A 128 -8.18 -15.69 7.56
N THR A 129 -7.67 -16.91 7.71
CA THR A 129 -6.60 -17.43 6.86
C THR A 129 -6.91 -17.04 5.43
N ILE A 130 -5.98 -16.34 4.79
CA ILE A 130 -5.92 -16.14 3.34
C ILE A 130 -5.66 -17.53 2.71
N LYS A 131 -6.63 -18.43 2.83
CA LYS A 131 -6.70 -19.69 2.10
C LYS A 131 -7.22 -19.46 0.68
N LEU A 132 -7.73 -18.26 0.39
CA LEU A 132 -8.35 -17.94 -0.90
C LEU A 132 -7.36 -17.56 -2.01
N ILE A 133 -6.15 -17.06 -1.70
CA ILE A 133 -5.21 -16.62 -2.75
C ILE A 133 -4.47 -17.79 -3.40
N LYS A 134 -4.26 -18.92 -2.70
CA LYS A 134 -3.67 -20.12 -3.33
C LYS A 134 -4.56 -20.72 -4.44
N THR A 135 -5.86 -20.39 -4.49
CA THR A 135 -6.77 -20.88 -5.53
C THR A 135 -6.77 -19.99 -6.79
N LEU A 136 -6.23 -18.76 -6.72
CA LEU A 136 -6.14 -17.85 -7.87
C LEU A 136 -4.76 -17.84 -8.55
N ALA A 137 -3.78 -18.58 -8.01
CA ALA A 137 -2.53 -18.86 -8.68
C ALA A 137 -2.54 -20.29 -9.22
N PRO A 138 -3.16 -20.50 -10.39
CA PRO A 138 -2.36 -21.02 -11.47
C PRO A 138 -2.59 -20.25 -12.78
N GLN A 139 -1.48 -20.04 -13.51
CA GLN A 139 -1.35 -19.53 -14.87
C GLN A 139 -1.02 -18.04 -15.03
N ALA A 140 0.23 -17.68 -14.69
CA ALA A 140 0.92 -16.55 -15.32
C ALA A 140 2.00 -17.06 -16.30
N HIS A 141 1.55 -17.82 -17.31
CA HIS A 141 2.24 -17.92 -18.60
C HIS A 141 1.26 -17.42 -19.67
N ALA A 142 0.99 -16.13 -19.69
CA ALA A 142 0.37 -15.47 -20.83
C ALA A 142 0.58 -13.95 -20.72
N GLN A 143 1.00 -13.37 -21.82
CA GLN A 143 1.17 -11.93 -22.00
C GLN A 143 -0.17 -11.20 -21.96
N ASN A 144 -0.15 -9.98 -21.40
CA ASN A 144 -1.05 -8.86 -21.69
C ASN A 144 -2.55 -8.97 -21.29
N ALA A 145 -3.07 -7.83 -20.84
CA ALA A 145 -4.45 -7.49 -20.48
C ALA A 145 -4.99 -7.94 -19.10
N ASN A 146 -5.43 -6.94 -18.34
CA ASN A 146 -6.42 -7.01 -17.25
C ASN A 146 -5.95 -7.59 -15.90
N ARG A 147 -5.16 -6.80 -15.15
CA ARG A 147 -5.11 -6.96 -13.69
C ARG A 147 -6.48 -6.58 -13.11
N CYS A 148 -6.95 -7.38 -12.15
CA CYS A 148 -8.28 -7.26 -11.52
C CYS A 148 -8.58 -5.84 -11.01
N PRO A 149 -9.85 -5.40 -10.97
CA PRO A 149 -10.24 -4.18 -10.28
C PRO A 149 -9.95 -4.34 -8.78
N THR A 150 -8.91 -3.64 -8.30
CA THR A 150 -8.44 -3.63 -6.90
C THR A 150 -8.99 -2.40 -6.18
N ASP A 151 -10.29 -2.17 -6.26
CA ASP A 151 -10.93 -1.10 -5.49
C ASP A 151 -10.83 -1.45 -3.99
N VAL A 152 -10.00 -0.70 -3.27
CA VAL A 152 -9.76 -0.84 -1.82
C VAL A 152 -11.06 -0.64 -1.02
N LYS A 153 -12.06 0.06 -1.58
CA LYS A 153 -13.39 0.25 -0.95
C LYS A 153 -14.34 -0.92 -1.20
N ASP A 154 -14.22 -1.60 -2.33
CA ASP A 154 -14.99 -2.82 -2.67
C ASP A 154 -14.41 -4.11 -2.07
N ALA A 155 -13.42 -3.99 -1.19
CA ALA A 155 -12.90 -5.07 -0.34
C ALA A 155 -13.95 -5.74 0.57
N ASN A 156 -15.21 -5.30 0.52
CA ASN A 156 -16.34 -5.99 1.14
C ASN A 156 -16.87 -7.18 0.32
N HIS A 157 -16.57 -7.28 -0.98
CA HIS A 157 -17.06 -8.40 -1.83
C HIS A 157 -15.95 -9.38 -2.27
N CYS A 158 -14.69 -8.95 -2.26
CA CYS A 158 -13.55 -9.84 -2.40
C CYS A 158 -13.02 -10.11 -0.99
N ARG A 159 -13.27 -11.32 -0.44
CA ARG A 159 -13.00 -11.71 0.96
C ARG A 159 -11.52 -11.59 1.36
N ILE A 160 -11.08 -10.36 1.57
CA ILE A 160 -9.95 -9.96 2.40
C ILE A 160 -10.60 -9.02 3.41
N VAL A 161 -10.96 -9.55 4.57
CA VAL A 161 -11.59 -8.77 5.65
C VAL A 161 -10.54 -7.82 6.22
N LEU A 162 -10.41 -6.65 5.58
CA LEU A 162 -9.52 -5.55 5.92
C LEU A 162 -10.21 -4.66 6.94
N LEU A 163 -10.24 -5.10 8.20
CA LEU A 163 -10.71 -4.24 9.29
C LEU A 163 -9.52 -3.51 9.91
N HIS A 164 -9.54 -2.20 9.69
CA HIS A 164 -8.71 -1.12 10.24
C HIS A 164 -7.49 -0.76 9.40
N VAL A 165 -7.65 0.31 8.64
CA VAL A 165 -6.59 1.15 8.05
C VAL A 165 -5.83 1.80 9.21
N LEU A 166 -4.50 1.76 9.23
CA LEU A 166 -3.74 2.22 10.40
C LEU A 166 -2.70 3.29 10.14
N GLN A 167 -2.28 3.48 8.90
CA GLN A 167 -1.50 4.63 8.48
C GLN A 167 -1.50 4.69 6.96
N SER A 168 -1.55 5.90 6.40
CA SER A 168 -1.12 6.13 5.04
C SER A 168 0.04 7.12 4.97
N TYR A 169 0.81 7.01 3.89
CA TYR A 169 1.89 7.93 3.57
C TYR A 169 1.68 8.47 2.15
N GLN A 170 1.90 9.76 1.93
CA GLN A 170 1.86 10.40 0.62
C GLN A 170 3.27 10.78 0.15
N PHE A 171 3.61 10.42 -1.08
CA PHE A 171 4.75 11.02 -1.81
C PHE A 171 4.24 11.73 -3.04
N GLN A 172 4.91 12.83 -3.40
CA GLN A 172 4.70 13.56 -4.65
C GLN A 172 5.91 13.31 -5.56
N TRP A 173 5.67 13.09 -6.84
CA TRP A 173 6.71 12.80 -7.83
C TRP A 173 6.79 13.90 -8.89
N HIS A 174 8.00 14.33 -9.25
CA HIS A 174 8.25 15.29 -10.34
C HIS A 174 9.25 14.70 -11.36
N THR A 175 8.93 14.86 -12.65
CA THR A 175 9.73 14.50 -13.84
C THR A 175 10.90 15.48 -14.09
N LYS A 176 11.80 15.68 -13.14
CA LYS A 176 13.05 16.40 -13.46
C LYS A 176 14.29 15.56 -13.16
#